data_AF-A0A9P6TQB7-F1
#
_entry.id   AF-A0A9P6TQB7-F1
#
_cell.length_a   1.000
_cell.length_b   1.000
_cell.length_c   1.000
_cell.angle_alpha   90.00
_cell.angle_beta   90.00
_cell.angle_gamma   90.00
#
_symmetry.space_group_name_H-M   'P 1'
#
loop_
_entity.id
_entity.type
_entity.pdbx_description
1 polymer ?
#
loop_
_entity_poly.entity_id
_entity_poly.type
_entity_poly.pdbx_seq_one_letter_code
_entity_poly.pdbx_strand_id
1 'polypeptide(L)'
;MITPVPHGLDPTLSLRKQTIDSLHVDAFLKGLPIKESSSLMALARAYLSEHGHHQEDAKKKILQAIRQTFSFLAKKKKHHVPLSTFCTNLDQYLKQDTIKAKFITIYNKERRKLERLALEGTAREFEANNVLRQRIKANSPHLAKANKHQHHHQDSGSSIDAVPSSSSTLDHSNLAKHAINNQSLALHDVYRTGKRLDASTRKMMSSGLSCTLDLIDLSDNALFKEHEWQQLKAFMMSKCWRVTPPLPATVDTLYKTLVGLVCKLGIDDPHEYLVRMKKARSWVSQCHILALCGTTLNILENHADILDPSEAKHFSEGGYMYKMWSLLLESLFVKFQVKLKG
;
A
#
# COMPACT_ATOMS: atom_id res chain seq x y z
N MET A 1 -35.61 -21.55 4.15
CA MET A 1 -34.79 -22.38 3.25
C MET A 1 -33.60 -22.94 3.99
N ILE A 2 -33.18 -24.14 3.61
CA ILE A 2 -32.04 -24.86 4.18
C ILE A 2 -30.74 -24.27 3.60
N THR A 3 -29.70 -24.17 4.42
CA THR A 3 -28.36 -23.75 3.96
C THR A 3 -27.85 -24.76 2.92
N PRO A 4 -27.37 -24.31 1.73
CA PRO A 4 -26.87 -25.21 0.70
C PRO A 4 -25.72 -26.07 1.21
N VAL A 5 -25.79 -27.37 0.94
CA VAL A 5 -24.75 -28.35 1.29
C VAL A 5 -24.03 -28.78 0.00
N PRO A 6 -22.69 -28.82 -0.03
CA PRO A 6 -21.91 -29.16 -1.22
C PRO A 6 -21.85 -30.68 -1.46
N HIS A 7 -22.99 -31.30 -1.77
CA HIS A 7 -23.06 -32.73 -2.04
C HIS A 7 -22.21 -33.12 -3.26
N GLY A 8 -21.38 -34.15 -3.11
CA GLY A 8 -20.51 -34.65 -4.19
C GLY A 8 -19.32 -33.75 -4.51
N LEU A 9 -19.01 -32.77 -3.66
CA LEU A 9 -17.79 -31.97 -3.73
C LEU A 9 -16.90 -32.28 -2.54
N ASP A 10 -15.59 -32.30 -2.77
CA ASP A 10 -14.63 -32.37 -1.67
C ASP A 10 -14.79 -31.11 -0.79
N PRO A 11 -15.07 -31.25 0.52
CA PRO A 11 -15.29 -30.11 1.41
C PRO A 11 -14.06 -29.23 1.59
N THR A 12 -12.86 -29.77 1.32
CA THR A 12 -11.58 -29.06 1.40
C THR A 12 -11.17 -28.41 0.09
N LEU A 13 -11.89 -28.68 -1.00
CA LEU A 13 -11.61 -28.09 -2.29
C LEU A 13 -11.69 -26.56 -2.20
N SER A 14 -10.62 -25.90 -2.65
CA SER A 14 -10.56 -24.44 -2.81
C SER A 14 -10.11 -24.11 -4.23
N LEU A 15 -10.62 -23.02 -4.78
CA LEU A 15 -10.18 -22.57 -6.09
C LEU A 15 -8.75 -22.01 -5.99
N ARG A 16 -7.86 -22.54 -6.84
CA ARG A 16 -6.50 -22.03 -6.98
C ARG A 16 -6.52 -20.69 -7.70
N LYS A 17 -5.51 -19.85 -7.44
CA LYS A 17 -5.34 -18.54 -8.08
C LYS A 17 -5.41 -18.63 -9.62
N GLN A 18 -4.66 -19.56 -10.22
CA GLN A 18 -4.66 -19.79 -11.67
C GLN A 18 -6.07 -20.08 -12.22
N THR A 19 -6.87 -20.86 -11.48
CA THR A 19 -8.25 -21.17 -11.88
C THR A 19 -9.14 -19.93 -11.80
N ILE A 20 -9.01 -19.14 -10.73
CA ILE A 20 -9.73 -17.87 -10.55
C ILE A 20 -9.42 -16.91 -11.69
N ASP A 21 -8.14 -16.72 -11.99
CA ASP A 21 -7.66 -15.83 -13.04
C ASP A 21 -8.16 -16.28 -14.42
N SER A 22 -8.06 -17.58 -14.73
CA SER A 22 -8.55 -18.16 -15.99
C SER A 22 -10.07 -18.06 -16.18
N LEU A 23 -10.81 -18.06 -15.07
CA LEU A 23 -12.26 -17.94 -15.09
C LEU A 23 -12.71 -16.49 -15.02
N HIS A 24 -11.83 -15.51 -14.74
CA HIS A 24 -12.21 -14.12 -14.47
C HIS A 24 -13.30 -14.01 -13.39
N VAL A 25 -13.18 -14.81 -12.33
CA VAL A 25 -14.02 -14.71 -11.13
C VAL A 25 -13.32 -13.86 -10.08
N ASP A 26 -14.10 -13.30 -9.16
CA ASP A 26 -13.56 -12.45 -8.09
C ASP A 26 -12.58 -13.23 -7.20
N ALA A 27 -11.48 -12.57 -6.83
CA ALA A 27 -10.36 -13.15 -6.10
C ALA A 27 -10.70 -13.54 -4.65
N PHE A 28 -11.82 -13.07 -4.08
CA PHE A 28 -12.21 -13.46 -2.71
C PHE A 28 -12.43 -14.98 -2.54
N LEU A 29 -12.67 -15.73 -3.63
CA LEU A 29 -12.78 -17.19 -3.57
C LEU A 29 -11.44 -17.90 -3.40
N LYS A 30 -10.32 -17.19 -3.51
CA LYS A 30 -8.97 -17.75 -3.43
C LYS A 30 -8.73 -18.31 -2.03
N GLY A 31 -8.56 -19.63 -1.98
CA GLY A 31 -8.31 -20.34 -0.71
C GLY A 31 -9.53 -20.46 0.20
N LEU A 32 -10.74 -20.05 -0.24
CA LEU A 32 -11.97 -20.31 0.51
C LEU A 32 -12.41 -21.76 0.28
N PRO A 33 -12.48 -22.62 1.31
CA PRO A 33 -12.96 -24.00 1.14
C PRO A 33 -14.43 -24.04 0.74
N ILE A 34 -14.80 -25.02 -0.09
CA ILE A 34 -16.19 -25.20 -0.53
C ILE A 34 -17.14 -25.37 0.66
N LYS A 35 -16.73 -26.11 1.71
CA LYS A 35 -17.55 -26.27 2.94
C LYS A 35 -17.86 -24.93 3.63
N GLU A 36 -16.96 -23.95 3.50
CA GLU A 36 -17.09 -22.64 4.14
C GLU A 36 -17.82 -21.64 3.24
N SER A 37 -17.96 -21.93 1.95
CA SER A 37 -18.63 -21.04 0.99
C SER A 37 -20.12 -20.82 1.33
N SER A 38 -20.76 -21.75 2.05
CA SER A 38 -22.13 -21.59 2.56
C SER A 38 -22.23 -20.74 3.83
N SER A 39 -21.11 -20.42 4.47
CA SER A 39 -21.07 -19.60 5.68
C SER A 39 -21.02 -18.12 5.34
N LEU A 40 -22.06 -17.37 5.73
CA LEU A 40 -22.11 -15.92 5.55
C LEU A 40 -20.91 -15.20 6.21
N MET A 41 -20.41 -15.75 7.33
CA MET A 41 -19.25 -15.20 8.03
C MET A 41 -17.95 -15.44 7.26
N ALA A 42 -17.76 -16.64 6.71
CA ALA A 42 -16.58 -16.93 5.91
C ALA A 42 -16.57 -16.11 4.63
N LEU A 43 -17.71 -15.98 3.94
CA LEU A 43 -17.86 -15.11 2.78
C LEU A 43 -17.53 -13.65 3.09
N ALA A 44 -18.05 -13.12 4.20
CA ALA A 44 -17.77 -11.74 4.61
C ALA A 44 -16.28 -11.51 4.88
N ARG A 45 -15.62 -12.44 5.59
CA ARG A 45 -14.18 -12.35 5.89
C ARG A 45 -13.32 -12.46 4.65
N ALA A 46 -13.61 -13.42 3.78
CA ALA A 46 -12.88 -13.62 2.54
C ALA A 46 -12.97 -12.37 1.65
N TYR A 47 -14.18 -11.81 1.51
CA TYR A 47 -14.39 -10.58 0.75
C TYR A 47 -13.64 -9.38 1.35
N LEU A 48 -13.74 -9.17 2.67
CA LEU A 48 -13.03 -8.08 3.37
C LEU A 48 -11.50 -8.22 3.29
N SER A 49 -10.98 -9.45 3.29
CA SER A 49 -9.55 -9.71 3.17
C SER A 49 -9.02 -9.35 1.79
N GLU A 50 -9.81 -9.55 0.74
CA GLU A 50 -9.38 -9.28 -0.64
C GLU A 50 -9.58 -7.79 -1.02
N HIS A 51 -10.70 -7.20 -0.61
CA HIS A 51 -11.12 -5.85 -1.08
C HIS A 51 -10.93 -4.74 -0.05
N GLY A 52 -10.54 -5.07 1.18
CA GLY A 52 -10.41 -4.12 2.28
C GLY A 52 -11.76 -3.65 2.87
N HIS A 53 -11.71 -2.64 3.74
CA HIS A 53 -12.85 -2.20 4.57
C HIS A 53 -13.43 -0.82 4.17
N HIS A 54 -12.95 -0.20 3.09
CA HIS A 54 -13.15 1.22 2.77
C HIS A 54 -14.45 1.61 2.05
N GLN A 55 -15.49 0.77 2.00
CA GLN A 55 -16.75 1.11 1.33
C GLN A 55 -17.95 1.12 2.28
N GLU A 56 -18.46 2.32 2.59
CA GLU A 56 -19.67 2.50 3.41
C GLU A 56 -20.97 2.25 2.63
N ASP A 57 -21.02 2.66 1.36
CA ASP A 57 -22.24 2.65 0.53
C ASP A 57 -22.43 1.39 -0.33
N ALA A 58 -21.54 0.40 -0.19
CA ALA A 58 -21.50 -0.76 -1.08
C ALA A 58 -22.19 -2.02 -0.54
N LYS A 59 -22.88 -1.99 0.61
CA LYS A 59 -23.36 -3.22 1.29
C LYS A 59 -24.25 -4.11 0.43
N LYS A 60 -25.20 -3.51 -0.30
CA LYS A 60 -26.04 -4.23 -1.28
C LYS A 60 -25.24 -4.69 -2.50
N LYS A 61 -24.27 -3.88 -2.93
CA LYS A 61 -23.39 -4.15 -4.07
C LYS A 61 -22.43 -5.32 -3.79
N ILE A 62 -21.93 -5.46 -2.56
CA ILE A 62 -21.01 -6.53 -2.14
C ILE A 62 -21.71 -7.88 -2.23
N LEU A 63 -22.87 -8.02 -1.59
CA LEU A 63 -23.59 -9.29 -1.67
C LEU A 63 -24.03 -9.61 -3.10
N GLN A 64 -24.37 -8.58 -3.89
CA GLN A 64 -24.64 -8.73 -5.31
C GLN A 64 -23.40 -9.22 -6.09
N ALA A 65 -22.21 -8.69 -5.82
CA ALA A 65 -20.96 -9.13 -6.44
C ALA A 65 -20.61 -10.58 -6.07
N ILE A 66 -20.76 -10.96 -4.80
CA ILE A 66 -20.60 -12.35 -4.34
C ILE A 66 -21.56 -13.28 -5.10
N ARG A 67 -22.84 -12.91 -5.20
CA ARG A 67 -23.85 -13.67 -5.94
C ARG A 67 -23.53 -13.80 -7.42
N GLN A 68 -23.13 -12.71 -8.06
CA GLN A 68 -22.73 -12.69 -9.47
C GLN A 68 -21.54 -13.64 -9.70
N THR A 69 -20.59 -13.68 -8.77
CA THR A 69 -19.44 -14.59 -8.82
C THR A 69 -19.88 -16.06 -8.83
N PHE A 70 -20.76 -16.46 -7.91
CA PHE A 70 -21.27 -17.84 -7.89
C PHE A 70 -22.15 -18.18 -9.10
N SER A 71 -23.00 -17.25 -9.53
CA SER A 71 -23.81 -17.42 -10.75
C SER A 71 -22.93 -17.61 -11.99
N PHE A 72 -21.84 -16.84 -12.10
CA PHE A 72 -20.89 -16.95 -13.19
C PHE A 72 -20.10 -18.27 -13.13
N LEU A 73 -19.65 -18.67 -11.94
CA LEU A 73 -18.96 -19.95 -11.74
C LEU A 73 -19.84 -21.13 -12.13
N ALA A 74 -21.13 -21.11 -11.76
CA ALA A 74 -22.10 -22.13 -12.15
C ALA A 74 -22.23 -22.27 -13.68
N LYS A 75 -22.26 -21.13 -14.40
CA LYS A 75 -22.33 -21.09 -15.87
C LYS A 75 -21.05 -21.61 -16.53
N LYS A 76 -19.88 -21.20 -16.03
CA LYS A 76 -18.59 -21.61 -16.59
C LYS A 76 -18.27 -23.09 -16.35
N LYS A 77 -18.70 -23.64 -15.22
CA LYS A 77 -18.46 -25.04 -14.83
C LYS A 77 -19.70 -25.92 -15.05
N LYS A 78 -20.48 -25.66 -16.10
CA LYS A 78 -21.70 -26.42 -16.44
C LYS A 78 -21.50 -27.94 -16.56
N HIS A 79 -20.31 -28.39 -16.96
CA HIS A 79 -19.97 -29.81 -17.08
C HIS A 79 -19.65 -30.48 -15.74
N HIS A 80 -19.27 -29.68 -14.72
CA HIS A 80 -19.03 -30.19 -13.37
C HIS A 80 -20.32 -30.05 -12.55
N VAL A 81 -21.28 -30.95 -12.80
CA VAL A 81 -22.66 -30.88 -12.28
C VAL A 81 -22.74 -30.60 -10.78
N PRO A 82 -21.98 -31.28 -9.87
CA PRO A 82 -22.07 -30.99 -8.44
C PRO A 82 -21.72 -29.54 -8.07
N LEU A 83 -20.71 -28.97 -8.73
CA LEU A 83 -20.26 -27.59 -8.49
C LEU A 83 -21.25 -26.59 -9.06
N SER A 84 -21.73 -26.82 -10.29
CA SER A 84 -22.71 -25.94 -10.92
C SER A 84 -24.01 -25.87 -10.12
N THR A 85 -24.52 -27.02 -9.66
CA THR A 85 -25.71 -27.11 -8.82
C THR A 85 -25.50 -26.43 -7.48
N PHE A 86 -24.37 -26.68 -6.80
CA PHE A 86 -24.04 -26.03 -5.54
C PHE A 86 -24.00 -24.51 -5.67
N CYS A 87 -23.28 -23.97 -6.66
CA CYS A 87 -23.19 -22.53 -6.88
C CYS A 87 -24.54 -21.90 -7.24
N THR A 88 -25.38 -22.61 -8.00
CA THR A 88 -26.75 -22.15 -8.32
C THR A 88 -27.62 -22.07 -7.07
N ASN A 89 -27.60 -23.11 -6.23
CA ASN A 89 -28.33 -23.13 -4.96
C ASN A 89 -27.84 -22.02 -4.02
N LEU A 90 -26.54 -21.73 -4.04
CA LEU A 90 -25.93 -20.70 -3.22
C LEU A 90 -26.32 -19.29 -3.67
N ASP A 91 -26.37 -19.01 -4.98
CA ASP A 91 -26.93 -17.74 -5.48
C ASP A 91 -28.40 -17.57 -5.06
N GLN A 92 -29.23 -18.61 -5.19
CA GLN A 92 -30.63 -18.57 -4.76
C GLN A 92 -30.79 -18.34 -3.25
N TYR A 93 -29.97 -19.02 -2.43
CA TYR A 93 -29.93 -18.84 -0.99
C TYR A 93 -29.58 -17.40 -0.60
N LEU A 94 -28.53 -16.83 -1.20
CA LEU A 94 -28.08 -15.47 -0.95
C LEU A 94 -29.05 -14.40 -1.47
N LYS A 95 -29.97 -14.76 -2.39
CA LYS A 95 -31.00 -13.85 -2.93
C LYS A 95 -32.12 -13.55 -1.92
N GLN A 96 -32.26 -14.32 -0.85
CA GLN A 96 -33.34 -14.18 0.13
C GLN A 96 -33.14 -12.98 1.05
N ASP A 97 -34.19 -12.19 1.29
CA ASP A 97 -34.07 -10.95 2.07
C ASP A 97 -33.66 -11.18 3.53
N THR A 98 -34.10 -12.28 4.14
CA THR A 98 -33.67 -12.69 5.48
C THR A 98 -32.16 -12.99 5.53
N ILE A 99 -31.63 -13.64 4.49
CA ILE A 99 -30.21 -13.95 4.36
C ILE A 99 -29.41 -12.69 4.05
N LYS A 100 -29.92 -11.79 3.19
CA LYS A 100 -29.31 -10.48 2.94
C LYS A 100 -29.17 -9.67 4.23
N ALA A 101 -30.22 -9.58 5.03
CA ALA A 101 -30.20 -8.86 6.31
C ALA A 101 -29.19 -9.47 7.30
N LYS A 102 -29.15 -10.80 7.40
CA LYS A 102 -28.15 -11.52 8.22
C LYS A 102 -26.73 -11.26 7.73
N PHE A 103 -26.48 -11.36 6.42
CA PHE A 103 -25.17 -11.10 5.83
C PHE A 103 -24.70 -9.67 6.11
N ILE A 104 -25.56 -8.65 5.93
CA ILE A 104 -25.23 -7.26 6.23
C ILE A 104 -24.81 -7.09 7.70
N THR A 105 -25.54 -7.72 8.62
CA THR A 105 -25.23 -7.68 10.05
C THR A 105 -23.86 -8.29 10.35
N ILE A 106 -23.59 -9.47 9.80
CA ILE A 106 -22.31 -10.18 9.95
C ILE A 106 -21.15 -9.39 9.34
N TYR A 107 -21.34 -8.89 8.12
CA TYR A 107 -20.35 -8.09 7.41
C TYR A 107 -19.96 -6.84 8.20
N ASN A 108 -20.93 -6.07 8.70
CA ASN A 108 -20.65 -4.88 9.51
C ASN A 108 -19.91 -5.22 10.80
N LYS A 109 -20.23 -6.36 11.43
CA LYS A 109 -19.54 -6.81 12.64
C LYS A 109 -18.07 -7.14 12.37
N GLU A 110 -17.80 -7.88 11.30
CA GLU A 110 -16.42 -8.23 10.90
C GLU A 110 -15.64 -7.00 10.40
N ARG A 111 -16.28 -6.08 9.66
CA ARG A 111 -15.68 -4.81 9.24
C ARG A 111 -15.21 -3.98 10.44
N ARG A 112 -16.09 -3.77 11.43
CA ARG A 112 -15.76 -3.04 12.67
C ARG A 112 -14.63 -3.72 13.45
N LYS A 113 -14.58 -5.05 13.43
CA LYS A 113 -13.49 -5.81 14.06
C LYS A 113 -12.15 -5.53 13.37
N LEU A 114 -12.12 -5.51 12.04
CA LEU A 114 -10.91 -5.18 11.28
C LEU A 114 -10.49 -3.72 11.47
N GLU A 115 -11.44 -2.77 11.44
CA GLU A 115 -11.19 -1.36 11.74
C GLU A 115 -10.58 -1.18 13.14
N ARG A 116 -11.12 -1.87 14.15
CA ARG A 116 -10.58 -1.85 15.52
C ARG A 116 -9.15 -2.39 15.56
N LEU A 117 -8.88 -3.53 14.92
CA LEU A 117 -7.54 -4.11 14.89
C LEU A 117 -6.54 -3.20 14.18
N ALA A 118 -6.95 -2.52 13.10
CA ALA A 118 -6.12 -1.54 12.41
C ALA A 118 -5.79 -0.35 13.33
N LEU A 119 -6.79 0.22 14.02
CA LEU A 119 -6.59 1.32 14.96
C LEU A 119 -5.71 0.93 16.15
N GLU A 120 -5.88 -0.28 16.70
CA GLU A 120 -5.04 -0.81 17.77
C GLU A 120 -3.58 -1.00 17.30
N GLY A 121 -3.37 -1.46 16.06
CA GLY A 121 -2.04 -1.53 15.45
C GLY A 121 -1.38 -0.16 15.37
N THR A 122 -2.09 0.84 14.84
CA THR A 122 -1.59 2.22 14.75
C THR A 122 -1.31 2.84 16.14
N ALA A 123 -2.17 2.58 17.12
CA ALA A 123 -1.98 3.07 18.49
C ALA A 123 -0.71 2.49 19.12
N ARG A 124 -0.45 1.18 18.94
CA ARG A 124 0.78 0.53 19.41
C ARG A 124 2.02 1.06 18.72
N GLU A 125 1.96 1.30 17.41
CA GLU A 125 3.06 1.94 16.68
C GLU A 125 3.34 3.36 17.19
N PHE A 126 2.29 4.13 17.49
CA PHE A 126 2.43 5.47 18.06
C PHE A 126 3.04 5.44 19.48
N GLU A 127 2.61 4.49 20.31
CA GLU A 127 3.17 4.27 21.64
C GLU A 127 4.66 3.86 21.58
N ALA A 128 5.01 2.92 20.70
CA ALA A 128 6.40 2.51 20.47
C ALA A 128 7.26 3.70 20.01
N ASN A 129 6.73 4.55 19.14
CA ASN A 129 7.40 5.77 18.70
C ASN A 129 7.57 6.79 19.84
N ASN A 130 6.59 6.93 20.74
CA ASN A 130 6.70 7.81 21.89
C ASN A 130 7.73 7.32 22.92
N VAL A 131 7.78 6.01 23.19
CA VAL A 131 8.80 5.40 24.05
C VAL A 131 10.20 5.63 23.46
N LEU A 132 10.36 5.46 22.14
CA LEU A 132 11.62 5.74 21.46
C LEU A 132 12.03 7.22 21.57
N ARG A 133 11.08 8.15 21.38
CA ARG A 133 11.32 9.60 21.56
C ARG A 133 11.73 9.96 22.98
N GLN A 134 11.13 9.33 24.00
CA GLN A 134 11.49 9.54 25.40
C GLN A 134 12.90 9.02 25.70
N ARG A 135 13.28 7.84 25.20
CA ARG A 135 14.64 7.31 25.34
C ARG A 135 15.69 8.19 24.67
N ILE A 136 15.39 8.73 23.49
CA ILE A 136 16.29 9.67 22.80
C ILE A 136 16.49 10.96 23.63
N LYS A 137 15.43 11.48 24.25
CA LYS A 137 15.52 12.65 25.15
C LYS A 137 16.33 12.35 26.41
N ALA A 138 16.16 11.16 27.01
CA ALA A 138 16.91 10.76 28.20
C ALA A 138 18.41 10.58 27.92
N ASN A 139 18.77 10.10 26.73
CA ASN A 139 20.17 9.86 26.33
C ASN A 139 20.87 11.06 25.67
N SER A 140 20.22 12.23 25.58
CA SER A 140 20.82 13.44 25.00
C SER A 140 20.57 14.68 25.88
N PRO A 141 21.29 14.83 27.02
CA PRO A 141 21.11 15.96 27.93
C PRO A 141 21.53 17.33 27.34
N HIS A 142 22.20 17.36 26.18
CA HIS A 142 22.65 18.60 25.55
C HIS A 142 21.55 19.38 24.80
N LEU A 143 20.41 18.75 24.46
CA LEU A 143 19.31 19.45 23.74
C LEU A 143 18.36 20.22 24.66
N ALA A 144 18.40 20.01 25.98
CA ALA A 144 17.53 20.70 26.93
C ALA A 144 17.98 22.14 27.28
N LYS A 145 19.25 22.50 27.01
CA LYS A 145 19.82 23.80 27.39
C LYS A 145 19.70 24.89 26.31
N ALA A 146 19.37 24.54 25.07
CA ALA A 146 19.34 25.51 23.96
C ALA A 146 18.10 26.42 23.93
N ASN A 147 17.06 26.15 24.73
CA ASN A 147 15.76 26.82 24.60
C ASN A 147 15.46 27.90 25.66
N LYS A 148 16.48 28.40 26.37
CA LYS A 148 16.32 29.40 27.45
C LYS A 148 16.72 30.84 27.08
N HIS A 149 17.06 31.14 25.82
CA HIS A 149 17.65 32.44 25.44
C HIS A 149 16.93 33.20 24.31
N GLN A 150 15.62 32.99 24.11
CA GLN A 150 14.85 33.85 23.20
C GLN A 150 13.57 34.35 23.86
N HIS A 151 13.71 35.38 24.69
CA HIS A 151 12.64 36.31 25.03
C HIS A 151 13.26 37.69 25.27
N HIS A 152 13.41 38.48 24.20
CA HIS A 152 13.31 39.94 24.28
C HIS A 152 13.18 40.59 22.89
N HIS A 153 12.44 41.71 22.88
CA HIS A 153 12.02 42.62 21.81
C HIS A 153 10.78 42.22 21.00
N GLN A 154 9.92 43.15 20.58
CA GLN A 154 9.36 44.42 21.09
C GLN A 154 8.37 44.88 19.99
N ASP A 155 7.34 45.60 20.39
CA ASP A 155 6.32 46.24 19.55
C ASP A 155 6.82 47.04 18.34
N SER A 156 6.01 47.08 17.26
CA SER A 156 5.41 48.32 16.71
C SER A 156 4.55 48.02 15.47
N GLY A 157 3.34 48.60 15.41
CA GLY A 157 2.37 48.40 14.33
C GLY A 157 2.45 49.41 13.18
N SER A 158 1.66 49.18 12.13
CA SER A 158 1.06 50.22 11.25
C SER A 158 0.27 49.58 10.08
N SER A 159 -1.05 49.77 10.13
CA SER A 159 -2.04 50.07 9.07
C SER A 159 -1.77 50.02 7.55
N ILE A 160 -2.75 49.37 6.87
CA ILE A 160 -3.62 49.83 5.76
C ILE A 160 -3.23 49.58 4.27
N ASP A 161 -4.15 48.84 3.62
CA ASP A 161 -4.68 48.77 2.25
C ASP A 161 -3.79 48.75 0.99
N ALA A 162 -4.01 47.71 0.17
CA ALA A 162 -4.42 47.86 -1.23
C ALA A 162 -5.01 46.54 -1.79
N VAL A 163 -6.27 46.61 -2.24
CA VAL A 163 -6.94 45.63 -3.09
C VAL A 163 -6.38 45.73 -4.52
N PRO A 164 -6.25 44.61 -5.25
CA PRO A 164 -6.84 44.60 -6.59
C PRO A 164 -7.66 43.34 -6.85
N SER A 165 -8.91 43.60 -7.24
CA SER A 165 -9.84 42.63 -7.82
C SER A 165 -9.29 42.09 -9.14
N SER A 166 -9.17 40.78 -9.25
CA SER A 166 -9.23 40.13 -10.57
C SER A 166 -9.98 38.80 -10.44
N SER A 167 -10.97 38.69 -11.31
CA SER A 167 -11.87 37.54 -11.47
C SER A 167 -11.10 36.30 -11.88
N SER A 168 -11.18 35.25 -11.06
CA SER A 168 -11.00 33.88 -11.52
C SER A 168 -11.95 32.98 -10.72
N THR A 169 -12.58 32.05 -11.42
CA THR A 169 -13.50 31.04 -10.89
C THR A 169 -12.90 30.38 -9.65
N LEU A 170 -13.42 30.74 -8.48
CA LEU A 170 -12.93 30.36 -7.17
C LEU A 170 -13.01 28.84 -6.99
N ASP A 171 -11.82 28.24 -7.01
CA ASP A 171 -11.57 26.86 -6.66
C ASP A 171 -11.91 26.65 -5.16
N HIS A 172 -13.18 26.36 -4.87
CA HIS A 172 -13.74 26.22 -3.52
C HIS A 172 -12.94 25.27 -2.62
N SER A 173 -12.23 24.32 -3.25
CA SER A 173 -11.31 23.39 -2.60
C SER A 173 -10.14 24.12 -1.91
N ASN A 174 -9.55 25.12 -2.55
CA ASN A 174 -8.39 25.85 -2.03
C ASN A 174 -8.80 26.85 -0.94
N LEU A 175 -10.00 27.45 -1.05
CA LEU A 175 -10.53 28.35 -0.03
C LEU A 175 -10.86 27.60 1.28
N ALA A 176 -11.51 26.44 1.18
CA ALA A 176 -11.82 25.59 2.34
C ALA A 176 -10.53 25.09 3.02
N LYS A 177 -9.53 24.70 2.23
CA LYS A 177 -8.22 24.28 2.74
C LYS A 177 -7.48 25.42 3.45
N HIS A 178 -7.46 26.62 2.88
CA HIS A 178 -6.88 27.79 3.54
C HIS A 178 -7.59 28.13 4.86
N ALA A 179 -8.91 28.04 4.90
CA ALA A 179 -9.69 28.24 6.11
C ALA A 179 -9.32 27.23 7.21
N ILE A 180 -9.19 25.94 6.85
CA ILE A 180 -8.78 24.88 7.79
C ILE A 180 -7.36 25.11 8.30
N ASN A 181 -6.43 25.53 7.44
CA ASN A 181 -5.05 25.82 7.81
C ASN A 181 -4.98 27.01 8.77
N ASN A 182 -5.60 28.14 8.42
CA ASN A 182 -5.62 29.34 9.25
C ASN A 182 -6.27 29.09 10.62
N GLN A 183 -7.36 28.32 10.65
CA GLN A 183 -8.02 27.93 11.89
C GLN A 183 -7.13 27.05 12.76
N SER A 184 -6.35 26.15 12.16
CA SER A 184 -5.45 25.26 12.89
C SER A 184 -4.22 25.98 13.43
N LEU A 185 -3.69 26.95 12.68
CA LEU A 185 -2.62 27.85 13.14
C LEU A 185 -3.09 28.72 14.31
N ALA A 186 -4.29 29.30 14.23
CA ALA A 186 -4.86 30.09 15.33
C ALA A 186 -5.05 29.24 16.61
N LEU A 187 -5.52 28.00 16.48
CA LEU A 187 -5.62 27.07 17.62
C LEU A 187 -4.24 26.70 18.19
N HIS A 188 -3.23 26.56 17.33
CA HIS A 188 -1.86 26.29 17.75
C HIS A 188 -1.26 27.45 18.54
N ASP A 189 -1.51 28.70 18.14
CA ASP A 189 -1.06 29.87 18.88
C ASP A 189 -1.73 29.96 20.25
N VAL A 190 -3.03 29.68 20.34
CA VAL A 190 -3.76 29.57 21.62
C VAL A 190 -3.14 28.48 22.49
N TYR A 191 -2.83 27.31 21.94
CA TYR A 191 -2.16 26.22 22.66
C TYR A 191 -0.76 26.64 23.17
N ARG A 192 0.00 27.37 22.36
CA ARG A 192 1.36 27.84 22.68
C ARG A 192 1.39 28.80 23.88
N THR A 193 0.32 29.55 24.11
CA THR A 193 0.16 30.40 25.31
C THR A 193 -0.11 29.62 26.60
N GLY A 194 -0.14 28.29 26.56
CA GLY A 194 -0.38 27.42 27.72
C GLY A 194 -1.86 27.23 28.05
N LYS A 195 -2.79 27.77 27.26
CA LYS A 195 -4.22 27.52 27.40
C LYS A 195 -4.54 26.07 27.01
N ARG A 196 -5.28 25.38 27.88
CA ARG A 196 -5.77 24.03 27.59
C ARG A 196 -6.87 24.08 26.53
N LEU A 197 -6.60 23.44 25.40
CA LEU A 197 -7.61 23.14 24.38
C LEU A 197 -8.39 21.88 24.76
N ASP A 198 -9.68 21.85 24.41
CA ASP A 198 -10.50 20.66 24.58
C ASP A 198 -10.08 19.54 23.59
N ALA A 199 -10.65 18.34 23.75
CA ALA A 199 -10.30 17.21 22.88
C ALA A 199 -10.69 17.43 21.40
N SER A 200 -11.78 18.14 21.14
CA SER A 200 -12.28 18.44 19.79
C SER A 200 -11.39 19.47 19.09
N THR A 201 -11.05 20.57 19.78
CA THR A 201 -10.15 21.61 19.27
C THR A 201 -8.73 21.10 19.08
N ARG A 202 -8.23 20.22 19.97
CA ARG A 202 -6.92 19.58 19.74
C ARG A 202 -6.92 18.68 18.52
N LYS A 203 -8.00 17.91 18.31
CA LYS A 203 -8.14 17.07 17.11
C LYS A 203 -8.13 17.94 15.85
N MET A 204 -8.94 18.99 15.82
CA MET A 204 -9.02 19.94 14.70
C MET A 204 -7.66 20.59 14.39
N MET A 205 -6.97 21.09 15.42
CA MET A 205 -5.62 21.65 15.31
C MET A 205 -4.64 20.61 14.73
N SER A 206 -4.61 19.40 15.29
CA SER A 206 -3.69 18.35 14.83
C SER A 206 -3.98 17.89 13.40
N SER A 207 -5.25 17.77 13.02
CA SER A 207 -5.66 17.35 11.68
C SER A 207 -5.34 18.41 10.64
N GLY A 208 -5.61 19.69 10.91
CA GLY A 208 -5.30 20.75 9.95
C GLY A 208 -3.80 21.03 9.83
N LEU A 209 -3.03 20.95 10.91
CA LEU A 209 -1.55 21.02 10.83
C LEU A 209 -0.94 19.82 10.10
N SER A 210 -1.54 18.63 10.22
CA SER A 210 -1.12 17.46 9.45
C SER A 210 -1.40 17.64 7.96
N CYS A 211 -2.54 18.23 7.60
CA CYS A 211 -2.82 18.61 6.22
C CYS A 211 -1.76 19.61 5.70
N THR A 212 -1.27 20.53 6.52
CA THR A 212 -0.19 21.46 6.15
C THR A 212 1.12 20.74 5.85
N LEU A 213 1.44 19.65 6.56
CA LEU A 213 2.63 18.81 6.29
C LEU A 213 2.47 17.96 5.03
N ASP A 214 1.28 17.42 4.76
CA ASP A 214 0.99 16.66 3.54
C ASP A 214 0.98 17.57 2.29
N LEU A 215 0.80 18.88 2.47
CA LEU A 215 0.79 19.91 1.41
C LEU A 215 2.16 20.50 1.09
N ILE A 216 3.23 20.14 1.82
CA ILE A 216 4.57 20.59 1.47
C ILE A 216 5.06 19.77 0.27
N ASP A 217 4.63 20.17 -0.93
CA ASP A 217 5.39 19.89 -2.13
C ASP A 217 6.73 20.63 -1.97
N LEU A 218 7.83 19.89 -1.84
CA LEU A 218 9.17 20.45 -1.61
C LEU A 218 9.67 21.31 -2.78
N SER A 219 8.91 21.38 -3.86
CA SER A 219 9.16 22.27 -4.99
C SER A 219 8.55 23.68 -4.82
N ASP A 220 7.63 23.88 -3.88
CA ASP A 220 6.97 25.16 -3.64
C ASP A 220 7.56 25.86 -2.40
N ASN A 221 8.56 26.71 -2.63
CA ASN A 221 9.24 27.50 -1.61
C ASN A 221 8.53 28.82 -1.29
N ALA A 222 7.40 29.13 -1.93
CA ALA A 222 6.72 30.41 -1.79
C ALA A 222 6.17 30.67 -0.37
N LEU A 223 6.00 29.62 0.43
CA LEU A 223 5.40 29.68 1.77
C LEU A 223 6.42 29.93 2.90
N PHE A 224 7.73 29.90 2.61
CA PHE A 224 8.77 30.03 3.61
C PHE A 224 9.79 31.09 3.21
N LYS A 225 10.33 31.83 4.18
CA LYS A 225 11.53 32.63 3.91
C LYS A 225 12.69 31.66 3.66
N GLU A 226 13.60 32.02 2.76
CA GLU A 226 14.71 31.15 2.34
C GLU A 226 15.46 30.52 3.54
N HIS A 227 15.71 31.29 4.60
CA HIS A 227 16.39 30.77 5.79
C HIS A 227 15.56 29.74 6.58
N GLU A 228 14.24 29.91 6.68
CA GLU A 228 13.31 28.96 7.34
C GLU A 228 13.22 27.69 6.50
N TRP A 229 13.17 27.83 5.18
CA TRP A 229 13.19 26.72 4.25
C TRP A 229 14.49 25.91 4.36
N GLN A 230 15.65 26.56 4.41
CA GLN A 230 16.94 25.87 4.58
C GLN A 230 17.02 25.14 5.92
N GLN A 231 16.47 25.70 7.00
CA GLN A 231 16.42 25.03 8.31
C GLN A 231 15.46 23.84 8.30
N LEU A 232 14.26 23.99 7.75
CA LEU A 232 13.28 22.91 7.62
C LEU A 232 13.83 21.79 6.72
N LYS A 233 14.46 22.14 5.61
CA LYS A 233 15.12 21.21 4.70
C LYS A 233 16.27 20.48 5.40
N ALA A 234 17.14 21.17 6.15
CA ALA A 234 18.21 20.53 6.91
C ALA A 234 17.67 19.60 8.02
N PHE A 235 16.59 20.01 8.69
CA PHE A 235 15.92 19.19 9.70
C PHE A 235 15.27 17.95 9.08
N MET A 236 14.55 18.10 7.98
CA MET A 236 13.93 17.01 7.22
C MET A 236 14.98 16.07 6.62
N MET A 237 16.09 16.61 6.09
CA MET A 237 17.20 15.83 5.55
C MET A 237 17.93 15.03 6.63
N SER A 238 18.06 15.58 7.84
CA SER A 238 18.71 14.91 8.98
C SER A 238 17.82 13.92 9.74
N LYS A 239 16.48 14.03 9.63
CA LYS A 239 15.52 13.22 10.40
C LYS A 239 14.59 12.33 9.57
N CYS A 240 14.21 12.76 8.37
CA CYS A 240 13.15 12.15 7.56
C CYS A 240 13.64 11.58 6.23
N TRP A 241 14.76 12.08 5.69
CA TRP A 241 15.38 11.45 4.55
C TRP A 241 16.04 10.16 5.02
N ARG A 242 15.42 9.03 4.70
CA ARG A 242 16.16 7.77 4.60
C ARG A 242 17.21 8.02 3.53
N VAL A 243 18.42 8.45 3.93
CA VAL A 243 19.63 8.17 3.17
C VAL A 243 19.48 6.70 2.83
N THR A 244 19.22 6.43 1.56
CA THR A 244 18.85 5.08 1.15
C THR A 244 20.05 4.24 1.55
N PRO A 245 19.91 3.34 2.53
CA PRO A 245 21.08 2.70 3.11
C PRO A 245 21.85 2.03 1.97
N PRO A 246 23.19 2.05 1.99
CA PRO A 246 23.93 1.35 0.97
C PRO A 246 23.44 -0.10 0.93
N LEU A 247 23.27 -0.64 -0.28
CA LEU A 247 22.88 -2.04 -0.44
C LEU A 247 23.89 -2.93 0.32
N PRO A 248 23.44 -4.00 0.98
CA PRO A 248 24.35 -4.96 1.59
C PRO A 248 25.41 -5.40 0.58
N ALA A 249 26.67 -5.53 1.01
CA ALA A 249 27.80 -5.85 0.13
C ALA A 249 27.56 -7.12 -0.71
N THR A 250 26.86 -8.11 -0.16
CA THR A 250 26.45 -9.34 -0.84
C THR A 250 25.51 -9.06 -2.03
N VAL A 251 24.53 -8.18 -1.84
CA VAL A 251 23.58 -7.77 -2.89
C VAL A 251 24.29 -6.96 -3.96
N ASP A 252 25.20 -6.05 -3.58
CA ASP A 252 26.00 -5.29 -4.54
C ASP A 252 26.91 -6.20 -5.39
N THR A 253 27.47 -7.24 -4.78
CA THR A 253 28.32 -8.24 -5.45
C THR A 253 27.52 -9.09 -6.42
N LEU A 254 26.36 -9.59 -6.01
CA LEU A 254 25.44 -10.33 -6.87
C LEU A 254 24.99 -9.48 -8.06
N TYR A 255 24.62 -8.22 -7.80
CA TYR A 255 24.21 -7.28 -8.83
C TYR A 255 25.34 -6.98 -9.83
N LYS A 256 26.57 -6.75 -9.35
CA LYS A 256 27.74 -6.58 -10.24
C LYS A 256 28.00 -7.81 -11.11
N THR A 257 27.81 -9.00 -10.56
CA THR A 257 27.97 -10.25 -11.29
C THR A 257 26.92 -10.37 -12.40
N LEU A 258 25.66 -10.03 -12.11
CA LEU A 258 24.60 -9.98 -13.11
C LEU A 258 24.89 -8.98 -14.23
N VAL A 259 25.31 -7.76 -13.88
CA VAL A 259 25.70 -6.74 -14.87
C VAL A 259 26.87 -7.22 -15.74
N GLY A 260 27.88 -7.87 -15.14
CA GLY A 260 29.01 -8.44 -15.86
C GLY A 260 28.61 -9.59 -16.80
N LEU A 261 27.66 -10.42 -16.40
CA LEU A 261 27.12 -11.49 -17.25
C LEU A 261 26.36 -10.92 -18.46
N VAL A 262 25.49 -9.93 -18.24
CA VAL A 262 24.76 -9.25 -19.32
C VAL A 262 25.73 -8.58 -20.31
N CYS A 263 26.80 -7.95 -19.80
CA CYS A 263 27.84 -7.36 -20.64
C CYS A 263 28.58 -8.41 -21.49
N LYS A 264 28.90 -9.59 -20.93
CA LYS A 264 29.53 -10.68 -21.69
C LYS A 264 28.64 -11.30 -22.76
N LEU A 265 27.32 -11.21 -22.59
CA LEU A 265 26.34 -11.67 -23.58
C LEU A 265 26.17 -10.70 -24.75
N GLY A 266 26.79 -9.51 -24.69
CA GLY A 266 26.73 -8.52 -25.78
C GLY A 266 25.36 -7.89 -25.97
N ILE A 267 24.52 -7.83 -24.92
CA ILE A 267 23.20 -7.22 -24.99
C ILE A 267 23.26 -5.81 -24.38
N ASP A 268 23.23 -4.78 -25.23
CA ASP A 268 23.50 -3.39 -24.84
C ASP A 268 22.36 -2.75 -24.03
N ASP A 269 21.09 -2.92 -24.44
CA ASP A 269 19.94 -2.26 -23.79
C ASP A 269 19.75 -2.64 -22.30
N PRO A 270 19.82 -3.93 -21.91
CA PRO A 270 19.68 -4.32 -20.51
C PRO A 270 20.90 -3.88 -19.68
N HIS A 271 22.09 -3.83 -20.28
CA HIS A 271 23.28 -3.33 -19.60
C HIS A 271 23.14 -1.85 -19.25
N GLU A 272 22.73 -1.01 -20.21
CA GLU A 272 22.50 0.41 -19.97
C GLU A 272 21.42 0.64 -18.89
N TYR A 273 20.33 -0.13 -18.96
CA TYR A 273 19.25 -0.08 -17.99
C TYR A 273 19.73 -0.37 -16.56
N LEU A 274 20.51 -1.44 -16.37
CA LEU A 274 21.04 -1.82 -15.06
C LEU A 274 22.04 -0.77 -14.53
N VAL A 275 22.94 -0.27 -15.38
CA VAL A 275 23.87 0.81 -14.99
C VAL A 275 23.10 2.06 -14.56
N ARG A 276 22.03 2.42 -15.28
CA ARG A 276 21.17 3.56 -14.93
C ARG A 276 20.45 3.36 -13.60
N MET A 277 19.95 2.16 -13.31
CA MET A 277 19.33 1.83 -12.03
C MET A 277 20.29 2.01 -10.84
N LYS A 278 21.54 1.56 -10.98
CA LYS A 278 22.54 1.72 -9.92
C LYS A 278 22.92 3.19 -9.68
N LYS A 279 22.99 3.98 -10.74
CA LYS A 279 23.31 5.42 -10.67
C LYS A 279 22.20 6.25 -10.04
N ALA A 280 20.94 5.87 -10.23
CA ALA A 280 19.78 6.63 -9.75
C ALA A 280 19.70 6.74 -8.21
N ARG A 281 20.35 5.84 -7.45
CA ARG A 281 20.45 5.84 -5.97
C ARG A 281 19.14 6.12 -5.22
N SER A 282 17.99 5.85 -5.83
CA SER A 282 16.68 6.05 -5.24
C SER A 282 16.20 4.78 -4.55
N TRP A 283 15.32 4.92 -3.54
CA TRP A 283 14.66 3.79 -2.89
C TRP A 283 13.99 2.86 -3.89
N VAL A 284 13.28 3.42 -4.87
CA VAL A 284 12.63 2.65 -5.95
C VAL A 284 13.65 1.82 -6.73
N SER A 285 14.82 2.39 -7.03
CA SER A 285 15.89 1.68 -7.75
C SER A 285 16.49 0.57 -6.90
N GLN A 286 16.71 0.79 -5.59
CA GLN A 286 17.19 -0.25 -4.68
C GLN A 286 16.18 -1.40 -4.52
N CYS A 287 14.88 -1.10 -4.42
CA CYS A 287 13.84 -2.13 -4.39
C CYS A 287 13.83 -2.99 -5.66
N HIS A 288 14.01 -2.38 -6.84
CA HIS A 288 14.11 -3.14 -8.08
C HIS A 288 15.41 -3.99 -8.13
N ILE A 289 16.54 -3.48 -7.63
CA ILE A 289 17.80 -4.25 -7.53
C ILE A 289 17.60 -5.47 -6.62
N LEU A 290 16.96 -5.28 -5.47
CA LEU A 290 16.65 -6.35 -4.52
C LEU A 290 15.68 -7.38 -5.12
N ALA A 291 14.64 -6.92 -5.84
CA ALA A 291 13.72 -7.80 -6.53
C ALA A 291 14.45 -8.65 -7.59
N LEU A 292 15.31 -8.04 -8.41
CA LEU A 292 16.10 -8.75 -9.41
C LEU A 292 17.04 -9.80 -8.77
N CYS A 293 17.73 -9.42 -7.70
CA CYS A 293 18.59 -10.34 -6.94
C CYS A 293 17.78 -11.48 -6.32
N GLY A 294 16.60 -11.19 -5.76
CA GLY A 294 15.68 -12.18 -5.22
C GLY A 294 15.18 -13.16 -6.27
N THR A 295 14.78 -12.66 -7.45
CA THR A 295 14.40 -13.51 -8.59
C THR A 295 15.55 -14.40 -9.03
N THR A 296 16.77 -13.86 -9.09
CA THR A 296 17.97 -14.63 -9.45
C THR A 296 18.20 -15.76 -8.46
N LEU A 297 18.18 -15.48 -7.15
CA LEU A 297 18.34 -16.50 -6.11
C LEU A 297 17.24 -17.56 -6.18
N ASN A 298 15.98 -17.15 -6.39
CA ASN A 298 14.86 -18.07 -6.51
C ASN A 298 14.99 -18.99 -7.76
N ILE A 299 15.53 -18.49 -8.87
CA ILE A 299 15.82 -19.32 -10.05
C ILE A 299 16.91 -20.34 -9.71
N LEU A 300 18.00 -19.90 -9.08
CA LEU A 300 19.10 -20.79 -8.70
C LEU A 300 18.67 -21.86 -7.68
N GLU A 301 17.76 -21.52 -6.76
CA GLU A 301 17.23 -22.45 -5.77
C GLU A 301 16.28 -23.48 -6.39
N ASN A 302 15.37 -23.06 -7.27
CA ASN A 302 14.39 -23.95 -7.90
C ASN A 302 14.95 -24.74 -9.09
N HIS A 303 16.08 -24.29 -9.65
CA HIS A 303 16.75 -24.90 -10.80
C HIS A 303 18.24 -25.10 -10.50
N ALA A 304 18.56 -25.67 -9.33
CA ALA A 304 19.93 -25.98 -8.92
C ALA A 304 20.60 -26.99 -9.86
N ASP A 305 19.82 -27.82 -10.56
CA ASP A 305 20.25 -28.73 -11.62
C ASP A 305 20.93 -28.01 -12.78
N ILE A 306 20.62 -26.73 -13.02
CA ILE A 306 21.29 -25.92 -14.04
C ILE A 306 22.73 -25.56 -13.64
N LEU A 307 23.01 -25.50 -12.33
CA LEU A 307 24.34 -25.19 -11.81
C LEU A 307 25.25 -26.42 -11.78
N ASP A 308 24.70 -27.63 -11.87
CA ASP A 308 25.47 -28.87 -11.91
C ASP A 308 26.00 -29.10 -13.34
N PRO A 309 27.33 -29.10 -13.58
CA PRO A 309 27.90 -29.29 -14.92
C PRO A 309 27.56 -30.63 -15.57
N SER A 310 27.19 -31.64 -14.78
CA SER A 310 26.79 -32.96 -15.28
C SER A 310 25.38 -32.94 -15.85
N GLU A 311 24.45 -32.23 -15.19
CA GLU A 311 23.05 -32.08 -15.58
C GLU A 311 22.84 -30.94 -16.58
N ALA A 312 23.67 -29.89 -16.54
CA ALA A 312 23.60 -28.71 -17.42
C ALA A 312 23.64 -29.06 -18.91
N LYS A 313 24.26 -30.21 -19.28
CA LYS A 313 24.33 -30.72 -20.66
C LYS A 313 22.99 -31.22 -21.19
N HIS A 314 22.05 -31.53 -20.30
CA HIS A 314 20.71 -32.01 -20.67
C HIS A 314 19.71 -30.88 -20.93
N PHE A 315 20.11 -29.64 -20.68
CA PHE A 315 19.30 -28.47 -20.98
C PHE A 315 19.51 -28.02 -22.42
N SER A 316 18.43 -28.06 -23.19
CA SER A 316 18.38 -27.37 -24.48
C SER A 316 18.41 -25.85 -24.28
N GLU A 317 18.78 -25.12 -25.32
CA GLU A 317 18.70 -23.65 -25.35
C GLU A 317 17.30 -23.15 -24.93
N GLY A 318 16.24 -23.81 -25.39
CA GLY A 318 14.87 -23.55 -24.95
C GLY A 318 14.66 -23.76 -23.44
N GLY A 319 15.29 -24.78 -22.86
CA GLY A 319 15.26 -25.03 -21.42
C GLY A 319 15.86 -23.88 -20.61
N TYR A 320 17.00 -23.35 -21.03
CA TYR A 320 17.61 -22.15 -20.42
C TYR A 320 16.73 -20.91 -20.59
N MET A 321 16.15 -20.75 -21.78
CA MET A 321 15.26 -19.62 -22.07
C MET A 321 14.01 -19.61 -21.18
N TYR A 322 13.35 -20.75 -20.99
CA TYR A 322 12.12 -20.83 -20.20
C TYR A 322 12.33 -20.92 -18.70
N LYS A 323 13.44 -21.51 -18.23
CA LYS A 323 13.68 -21.72 -16.79
C LYS A 323 14.50 -20.60 -16.14
N MET A 324 15.33 -19.88 -16.90
CA MET A 324 16.14 -18.79 -16.37
C MET A 324 15.79 -17.45 -17.00
N TRP A 325 15.88 -17.34 -18.31
CA TRP A 325 15.82 -16.03 -18.97
C TRP A 325 14.43 -15.41 -18.94
N SER A 326 13.36 -16.18 -19.13
CA SER A 326 11.98 -15.70 -19.05
C SER A 326 11.69 -15.03 -17.71
N LEU A 327 12.03 -15.68 -16.60
CA LEU A 327 11.78 -15.21 -15.23
C LEU A 327 12.62 -13.96 -14.91
N LEU A 328 13.88 -13.92 -15.37
CA LEU A 328 14.74 -12.74 -15.23
C LEU A 328 14.23 -11.57 -16.06
N LEU A 329 13.85 -11.81 -17.31
CA LEU A 329 13.32 -10.78 -18.21
C LEU A 329 11.97 -10.26 -17.73
N GLU A 330 11.08 -11.13 -17.27
CA GLU A 330 9.82 -10.72 -16.63
C GLU A 330 10.11 -9.80 -15.44
N SER A 331 11.04 -10.17 -14.56
CA SER A 331 11.45 -9.34 -13.42
C SER A 331 12.08 -8.00 -13.83
N LEU A 332 12.77 -7.94 -14.98
CA LEU A 332 13.36 -6.71 -15.51
C LEU A 332 12.32 -5.80 -16.19
N PHE A 333 11.27 -6.38 -16.79
CA PHE A 333 10.33 -5.68 -17.67
C PHE A 333 8.88 -5.61 -17.19
N VAL A 334 8.56 -5.96 -15.92
CA VAL A 334 7.20 -5.90 -15.33
C VAL A 334 6.46 -4.57 -15.62
N LYS A 335 7.18 -3.45 -15.79
CA LYS A 335 6.57 -2.13 -16.08
C LYS A 335 6.38 -1.79 -17.56
N PHE A 336 6.90 -2.57 -18.51
CA PHE A 336 6.69 -2.33 -19.94
C PHE A 336 5.35 -2.90 -20.45
N GLN A 337 4.79 -3.91 -19.79
CA GLN A 337 3.48 -4.46 -20.19
C GLN A 337 2.30 -3.54 -19.89
N VAL A 338 2.48 -2.48 -19.08
CA VAL A 338 1.43 -1.47 -18.84
C VAL A 338 1.41 -0.39 -19.93
N LYS A 339 2.47 -0.24 -20.74
CA LYS A 339 2.57 0.81 -21.77
C LYS A 339 2.45 0.32 -23.23
N LEU A 340 2.40 -0.99 -23.47
CA LEU A 340 2.16 -1.56 -24.81
C LEU A 340 0.68 -1.88 -25.09
N LYS A 341 -0.24 -1.41 -24.22
CA LYS A 341 -1.69 -1.33 -24.50
C LYS A 341 -2.10 0.13 -24.70
N GLY A 342 -1.42 0.80 -25.63
CA GLY A 342 -1.78 2.11 -26.17
C GLY A 342 -2.00 1.96 -27.67
#